data_AF-A0A538GA04-F1
#
_entry.id   AF-A0A538GA04-F1
#
_cell.length_a   1.000
_cell.length_b   1.000
_cell.length_c   1.000
_cell.angle_alpha   90.00
_cell.angle_beta   90.00
_cell.angle_gamma   90.00
#
_symmetry.space_group_name_H-M   'P 1'
#
loop_
_entity.id
_entity.type
_entity.pdbx_description
1 polymer ?
#
loop_
_entity_poly.entity_id
_entity_poly.type
_entity_poly.pdbx_seq_one_letter_code
_entity_poly.pdbx_strand_id
1 'polypeptide(L)'
;MNFLERALELAERGRGTTQPNPVVGAVLVRDGEIVGEGWHERKGEPHAEANALVAAGDRARGSTLYVTLEPCTSWGSTPPCAQAVIDAGVARVVVGTRDPNPSAAGGLEQLREAGVETDLAEDELGFRARQQIEAWLTWVTKGRPFVTYKAATTLDGRLTLPGSRWISSEESRRLVHELRAASDAVAVGMGTARADRPALTARDVGAARQPRRLVFGAGPLPAGVELELVSGPLEEELRRLADEGIQSLLLEGGPTLARSFLQAGVIDKLLVFVAPKLSGAGPTLFAELDEPVELRRLEARSVGADVLLTGYLNEP
;
A
#
# COMPACT_ATOMS: atom_id res chain seq x y z
N MET A 1 -12.64 21.56 -9.33
CA MET A 1 -12.69 20.31 -8.56
C MET A 1 -12.17 19.22 -9.46
N ASN A 2 -11.22 18.40 -9.00
CA ASN A 2 -10.76 17.24 -9.77
C ASN A 2 -11.58 16.01 -9.34
N PHE A 3 -12.35 15.43 -10.27
CA PHE A 3 -13.29 14.35 -9.94
C PHE A 3 -12.60 13.00 -9.70
N LEU A 4 -11.43 12.77 -10.28
CA LEU A 4 -10.64 11.58 -9.97
C LEU A 4 -10.02 11.67 -8.57
N GLU A 5 -9.63 12.86 -8.13
CA GLU A 5 -9.22 13.08 -6.74
C GLU A 5 -10.36 12.77 -5.76
N ARG A 6 -11.59 13.18 -6.09
CA ARG A 6 -12.76 12.80 -5.30
C ARG A 6 -13.00 11.28 -5.28
N ALA A 7 -12.81 10.60 -6.40
CA ALA A 7 -12.89 9.14 -6.44
C ALA A 7 -11.83 8.48 -5.53
N LEU A 8 -10.59 9.01 -5.48
CA LEU A 8 -9.55 8.56 -4.55
C LEU A 8 -9.97 8.76 -3.08
N GLU A 9 -10.58 9.89 -2.73
CA GLU A 9 -11.12 10.12 -1.38
C GLU A 9 -12.21 9.12 -1.00
N LEU A 10 -13.09 8.78 -1.94
CA LEU A 10 -14.17 7.81 -1.72
C LEU A 10 -13.63 6.40 -1.51
N ALA A 11 -12.62 5.99 -2.29
CA ALA A 11 -11.99 4.68 -2.17
C ALA A 11 -11.45 4.42 -0.75
N GLU A 12 -10.88 5.43 -0.09
CA GLU A 12 -10.37 5.32 1.29
C GLU A 12 -11.42 4.87 2.32
N ARG A 13 -12.72 5.07 2.04
CA ARG A 13 -13.80 4.62 2.92
C ARG A 13 -13.92 3.10 3.00
N GLY A 14 -13.39 2.36 2.01
CA GLY A 14 -13.31 0.89 2.02
C GLY A 14 -12.07 0.35 2.75
N ARG A 15 -11.16 1.21 3.23
CA ARG A 15 -9.90 0.75 3.82
C ARG A 15 -10.16 -0.08 5.07
N GLY A 16 -9.61 -1.29 5.09
CA GLY A 16 -9.76 -2.24 6.20
C GLY A 16 -11.02 -3.11 6.15
N THR A 17 -11.89 -2.93 5.16
CA THR A 17 -13.14 -3.71 5.02
C THR A 17 -13.24 -4.48 3.70
N THR A 18 -12.45 -4.14 2.69
CA THR A 18 -12.50 -4.77 1.37
C THR A 18 -11.61 -6.01 1.21
N GLN A 19 -10.67 -6.28 2.13
CA GLN A 19 -9.68 -7.37 2.00
C GLN A 19 -10.37 -8.71 1.63
N PRO A 20 -9.87 -9.44 0.61
CA PRO A 20 -8.63 -9.24 -0.16
C PRO A 20 -8.76 -8.32 -1.38
N ASN A 21 -9.92 -7.72 -1.63
CA ASN A 21 -10.17 -6.86 -2.78
C ASN A 21 -9.52 -5.48 -2.59
N PRO A 22 -9.11 -4.81 -3.69
CA PRO A 22 -8.58 -3.45 -3.61
C PRO A 22 -9.68 -2.47 -3.15
N VAL A 23 -9.26 -1.35 -2.59
CA VAL A 23 -10.16 -0.21 -2.42
C VAL A 23 -10.35 0.48 -3.77
N VAL A 24 -11.60 0.78 -4.13
CA VAL A 24 -11.95 1.45 -5.38
C VAL A 24 -13.01 2.49 -5.08
N GLY A 25 -12.91 3.65 -5.73
CA GLY A 25 -13.88 4.73 -5.66
C GLY A 25 -14.28 5.17 -7.06
N ALA A 26 -15.51 5.65 -7.18
CA ALA A 26 -16.14 6.03 -8.44
C ALA A 26 -17.02 7.28 -8.26
N VAL A 27 -16.97 8.17 -9.25
CA VAL A 27 -17.78 9.40 -9.31
C VAL A 27 -18.34 9.54 -10.72
N LEU A 28 -19.65 9.71 -10.85
CA LEU A 28 -20.31 10.06 -12.11
C LEU A 28 -20.59 11.56 -12.16
N VAL A 29 -20.23 12.19 -13.27
CA VAL A 29 -20.35 13.63 -13.47
C VAL A 29 -21.12 13.93 -14.74
N ARG A 30 -22.12 14.81 -14.64
CA ARG A 30 -22.91 15.28 -15.77
C ARG A 30 -23.05 16.80 -15.69
N ASP A 31 -22.78 17.48 -16.80
CA ASP A 31 -22.84 18.94 -16.90
C ASP A 31 -22.03 19.67 -15.81
N GLY A 32 -20.90 19.07 -15.40
CA GLY A 32 -20.01 19.59 -14.36
C GLY A 32 -20.45 19.30 -12.92
N GLU A 33 -21.58 18.62 -12.71
CA GLU A 33 -22.10 18.25 -11.40
C GLU A 33 -21.88 16.77 -11.10
N ILE A 34 -21.55 16.45 -9.84
CA ILE A 34 -21.55 15.06 -9.36
C ILE A 34 -23.00 14.58 -9.27
N VAL A 35 -23.31 13.51 -9.98
CA VAL A 35 -24.64 12.90 -10.01
C VAL A 35 -24.71 11.57 -9.28
N GLY A 36 -23.58 10.91 -9.07
CA GLY A 36 -23.47 9.68 -8.29
C GLY A 36 -22.07 9.50 -7.72
N GLU A 37 -22.00 8.95 -6.51
CA GLU A 37 -20.76 8.59 -5.82
C GLU A 37 -20.86 7.14 -5.35
N GLY A 38 -19.74 6.41 -5.40
CA GLY A 38 -19.67 5.05 -4.93
C GLY A 38 -18.25 4.65 -4.54
N TRP A 39 -18.15 3.67 -3.64
CA TRP A 39 -16.91 2.98 -3.32
C TRP A 39 -17.20 1.51 -3.06
N HIS A 40 -16.18 0.66 -3.14
CA HIS A 40 -16.31 -0.73 -2.75
C HIS A 40 -16.27 -0.83 -1.22
N GLU A 41 -17.38 -1.25 -0.61
CA GLU A 41 -17.51 -1.28 0.85
C GLU A 41 -16.87 -2.52 1.47
N ARG A 42 -17.22 -3.71 0.97
CA ARG A 42 -16.76 -5.01 1.49
C ARG A 42 -16.69 -6.07 0.40
N LYS A 43 -15.88 -7.09 0.64
CA LYS A 43 -15.80 -8.27 -0.23
C LYS A 43 -17.19 -8.89 -0.45
N GLY A 44 -17.54 -9.10 -1.72
CA GLY A 44 -18.80 -9.74 -2.13
C GLY A 44 -19.99 -8.77 -2.26
N GLU A 45 -19.82 -7.52 -1.87
CA GLU A 45 -20.79 -6.45 -2.10
C GLU A 45 -20.50 -5.75 -3.44
N PRO A 46 -21.44 -4.91 -3.96
CA PRO A 46 -21.24 -4.19 -5.20
C PRO A 46 -19.93 -3.38 -5.23
N HIS A 47 -19.36 -3.28 -6.43
CA HIS A 47 -18.16 -2.47 -6.68
C HIS A 47 -18.50 -0.97 -6.71
N ALA A 48 -17.46 -0.14 -6.72
CA ALA A 48 -17.60 1.31 -6.68
C ALA A 48 -18.47 1.85 -7.82
N GLU A 49 -18.25 1.34 -9.03
CA GLU A 49 -18.95 1.72 -10.26
C GLU A 49 -20.44 1.39 -10.15
N ALA A 50 -20.78 0.19 -9.66
CA ALA A 50 -22.16 -0.21 -9.45
C ALA A 50 -22.86 0.70 -8.42
N ASN A 51 -22.20 1.01 -7.31
CA ASN A 51 -22.73 1.92 -6.30
C ASN A 51 -22.94 3.35 -6.85
N ALA A 52 -21.97 3.86 -7.62
CA ALA A 52 -22.09 5.18 -8.25
C ALA A 52 -23.22 5.23 -9.28
N LEU A 53 -23.36 4.19 -10.11
CA LEU A 53 -24.43 4.07 -11.11
C LEU A 53 -25.81 4.03 -10.45
N VAL A 54 -25.97 3.27 -9.37
CA VAL A 54 -27.21 3.24 -8.58
C VAL A 54 -27.53 4.62 -8.01
N ALA A 55 -26.53 5.32 -7.45
CA ALA A 55 -26.72 6.67 -6.92
C ALA A 55 -27.11 7.70 -8.00
N ALA A 56 -26.58 7.54 -9.22
CA ALA A 56 -26.87 8.43 -10.34
C ALA A 56 -28.23 8.18 -11.01
N GLY A 57 -28.72 6.93 -10.99
CA GLY A 57 -29.94 6.54 -11.71
C GLY A 57 -29.90 6.95 -13.18
N ASP A 58 -31.00 7.50 -13.70
CA ASP A 58 -31.12 7.95 -15.10
C ASP A 58 -30.11 9.05 -15.49
N ARG A 59 -29.53 9.76 -14.51
CA ARG A 59 -28.52 10.79 -14.78
C ARG A 59 -27.18 10.21 -15.23
N ALA A 60 -26.95 8.89 -15.07
CA ALA A 60 -25.75 8.22 -15.55
C ALA A 60 -25.60 8.26 -17.08
N ARG A 61 -26.72 8.25 -17.82
CA ARG A 61 -26.69 8.29 -19.28
C ARG A 61 -26.07 9.59 -19.78
N GLY A 62 -25.05 9.48 -20.63
CA GLY A 62 -24.30 10.60 -21.20
C GLY A 62 -23.29 11.25 -20.23
N SER A 63 -23.12 10.71 -19.02
CA SER A 63 -22.19 11.24 -18.02
C SER A 63 -20.74 10.79 -18.27
N THR A 64 -19.80 11.37 -17.52
CA THR A 64 -18.41 10.89 -17.40
C THR A 64 -18.23 10.16 -16.07
N LEU A 65 -17.73 8.93 -16.11
CA LEU A 65 -17.30 8.18 -14.93
C LEU A 65 -15.83 8.46 -14.64
N TYR A 66 -15.50 8.82 -13.40
CA TYR A 66 -14.13 8.85 -12.88
C TYR A 66 -13.99 7.70 -11.89
N VAL A 67 -13.05 6.78 -12.12
CA VAL A 67 -12.87 5.59 -11.28
C VAL A 67 -11.38 5.33 -11.01
N THR A 68 -11.04 4.90 -9.81
CA THR A 68 -9.63 4.79 -9.39
C THR A 68 -8.92 3.58 -9.99
N LEU A 69 -9.64 2.50 -10.30
CA LEU A 69 -9.13 1.27 -10.91
C LEU A 69 -9.98 0.94 -12.15
N GLU A 70 -9.37 0.31 -13.15
CA GLU A 70 -10.05 -0.14 -14.36
C GLU A 70 -11.29 -1.00 -14.05
N PRO A 71 -12.45 -0.70 -14.68
CA PRO A 71 -13.66 -1.50 -14.48
C PRO A 71 -13.48 -2.96 -14.89
N CYS A 72 -13.83 -3.90 -14.01
CA CYS A 72 -13.62 -5.32 -14.27
C CYS A 72 -14.49 -5.85 -15.43
N THR A 73 -13.95 -6.81 -16.17
CA THR A 73 -14.62 -7.49 -17.31
C THR A 73 -15.24 -8.83 -16.96
N SER A 74 -14.82 -9.45 -15.85
CA SER A 74 -15.24 -10.80 -15.48
C SER A 74 -16.40 -10.84 -14.48
N TRP A 75 -17.11 -11.95 -14.54
CA TRP A 75 -18.12 -12.32 -13.56
C TRP A 75 -17.46 -12.88 -12.31
N GLY A 76 -17.58 -12.15 -11.20
CA GLY A 76 -17.20 -12.61 -9.87
C GLY A 76 -18.43 -12.95 -9.03
N SER A 77 -18.43 -12.49 -7.76
CA SER A 77 -19.64 -12.49 -6.93
C SER A 77 -20.69 -11.47 -7.40
N THR A 78 -20.27 -10.51 -8.22
CA THR A 78 -21.11 -9.47 -8.83
C THR A 78 -20.90 -9.46 -10.36
N PRO A 79 -21.88 -8.94 -11.13
CA PRO A 79 -21.71 -8.74 -12.58
C PRO A 79 -20.54 -7.81 -12.91
N PRO A 80 -19.97 -7.88 -14.14
CA PRO A 80 -18.83 -7.08 -14.56
C PRO A 80 -19.18 -5.60 -14.67
N CYS A 81 -18.28 -4.75 -14.16
CA CYS A 81 -18.50 -3.31 -14.09
C CYS A 81 -18.43 -2.65 -15.47
N ALA A 82 -17.53 -3.11 -16.35
CA ALA A 82 -17.44 -2.59 -17.71
C ALA A 82 -18.78 -2.71 -18.45
N GLN A 83 -19.47 -3.85 -18.33
CA GLN A 83 -20.79 -4.04 -18.94
C GLN A 83 -21.86 -3.13 -18.31
N ALA A 84 -21.86 -2.99 -16.97
CA ALA A 84 -22.81 -2.12 -16.29
C ALA A 84 -22.67 -0.64 -16.71
N VAL A 85 -21.44 -0.18 -16.94
CA VAL A 85 -21.14 1.16 -17.44
C VAL A 85 -21.67 1.35 -18.87
N ILE A 86 -21.50 0.35 -19.74
CA ILE A 86 -22.04 0.34 -21.11
C ILE A 86 -23.57 0.40 -21.09
N ASP A 87 -24.22 -0.47 -20.31
CA ASP A 87 -25.68 -0.57 -20.24
C ASP A 87 -26.32 0.72 -19.70
N ALA A 88 -25.65 1.40 -18.76
CA ALA A 88 -26.07 2.69 -18.24
C ALA A 88 -25.93 3.83 -19.27
N GLY A 89 -25.22 3.62 -20.37
CA GLY A 89 -24.99 4.61 -21.41
C GLY A 89 -24.08 5.75 -20.97
N VAL A 90 -23.08 5.46 -20.13
CA VAL A 90 -22.00 6.39 -19.80
C VAL A 90 -21.23 6.74 -21.07
N ALA A 91 -20.93 8.03 -21.29
CA ALA A 91 -20.30 8.49 -22.53
C ALA A 91 -18.76 8.42 -22.48
N ARG A 92 -18.19 8.62 -21.29
CA ARG A 92 -16.74 8.66 -21.09
C ARG A 92 -16.32 8.07 -19.76
N VAL A 93 -15.17 7.41 -19.70
CA VAL A 93 -14.56 6.89 -18.48
C VAL A 93 -13.12 7.39 -18.33
N VAL A 94 -12.80 8.00 -17.20
CA VAL A 94 -11.44 8.39 -16.80
C VAL A 94 -10.99 7.46 -15.68
N VAL A 95 -9.92 6.72 -15.91
CA VAL A 95 -9.41 5.70 -14.99
C VAL A 95 -8.10 6.14 -14.34
N GLY A 96 -7.95 5.90 -13.04
CA GLY A 96 -6.72 6.15 -12.30
C GLY A 96 -5.59 5.19 -12.66
N THR A 97 -5.82 3.89 -12.61
CA THR A 97 -4.85 2.86 -13.00
C THR A 97 -5.51 1.67 -13.69
N ARG A 98 -4.77 1.00 -14.58
CA ARG A 98 -5.19 -0.29 -15.17
C ARG A 98 -5.25 -1.40 -14.11
N ASP A 99 -6.10 -2.38 -14.36
CA ASP A 99 -6.16 -3.61 -13.56
C ASP A 99 -5.15 -4.61 -14.14
N PRO A 100 -4.10 -4.99 -13.39
CA PRO A 100 -3.11 -5.93 -13.90
C PRO A 100 -3.54 -7.39 -13.78
N ASN A 101 -4.67 -7.69 -13.12
CA ASN A 101 -5.17 -9.05 -12.96
C ASN A 101 -5.69 -9.59 -14.31
N PRO A 102 -5.07 -10.63 -14.89
CA PRO A 102 -5.47 -11.15 -16.20
C PRO A 102 -6.92 -11.64 -16.25
N SER A 103 -7.50 -11.99 -15.10
CA SER A 103 -8.89 -12.43 -15.01
C SER A 103 -9.91 -11.29 -14.97
N ALA A 104 -9.50 -10.04 -14.76
CA ALA A 104 -10.39 -8.88 -14.64
C ALA A 104 -10.06 -7.72 -15.59
N ALA A 105 -8.84 -7.68 -16.14
CA ALA A 105 -8.34 -6.68 -17.08
C ALA A 105 -9.13 -6.62 -18.40
N GLY A 106 -8.87 -5.58 -19.19
CA GLY A 106 -9.44 -5.38 -20.53
C GLY A 106 -10.72 -4.54 -20.56
N GLY A 107 -11.09 -3.94 -19.43
CA GLY A 107 -12.29 -3.13 -19.29
C GLY A 107 -12.22 -1.86 -20.11
N LEU A 108 -11.04 -1.23 -20.17
CA LEU A 108 -10.83 -0.06 -21.02
C LEU A 108 -11.03 -0.38 -22.50
N GLU A 109 -10.55 -1.54 -22.95
CA GLU A 109 -10.71 -2.00 -24.33
C GLU A 109 -12.18 -2.34 -24.63
N GLN A 110 -12.86 -3.08 -23.75
CA GLN A 110 -14.29 -3.39 -23.87
C GLN A 110 -15.15 -2.12 -23.96
N LEU A 111 -14.85 -1.10 -23.14
CA LEU A 111 -15.54 0.19 -23.15
C LEU A 111 -15.35 0.93 -24.49
N ARG A 112 -14.12 0.96 -25.02
CA ARG A 112 -13.83 1.60 -26.33
C ARG A 112 -14.56 0.90 -27.47
N GLU A 113 -14.59 -0.43 -27.49
CA GLU A 113 -15.30 -1.22 -28.50
C GLU A 113 -16.80 -0.95 -28.50
N ALA A 114 -17.38 -0.65 -27.33
CA ALA A 114 -18.77 -0.25 -27.16
C ALA A 114 -19.02 1.25 -27.46
N GLY A 115 -18.01 2.02 -27.87
CA GLY A 115 -18.12 3.43 -28.22
C GLY A 115 -18.04 4.40 -27.03
N VAL A 116 -17.60 3.95 -25.86
CA VAL A 116 -17.34 4.80 -24.69
C VAL A 116 -15.93 5.37 -24.81
N GLU A 117 -15.78 6.70 -24.69
CA GLU A 117 -14.47 7.35 -24.66
C GLU A 117 -13.72 6.95 -23.38
N THR A 118 -12.42 6.65 -23.46
CA THR A 118 -11.66 6.29 -22.26
C THR A 118 -10.30 6.95 -22.18
N ASP A 119 -9.98 7.44 -20.98
CA ASP A 119 -8.70 8.05 -20.63
C ASP A 119 -8.08 7.35 -19.44
N LEU A 120 -6.75 7.25 -19.45
CA LEU A 120 -5.94 6.80 -18.32
C LEU A 120 -5.18 8.00 -17.75
N ALA A 121 -5.26 8.21 -16.44
CA ALA A 121 -4.46 9.22 -15.77
C ALA A 121 -2.99 8.79 -15.75
N GLU A 122 -2.13 9.52 -16.48
CA GLU A 122 -0.67 9.29 -16.50
C GLU A 122 0.10 10.27 -15.60
N ASP A 123 -0.61 11.22 -14.99
CA ASP A 123 -0.07 12.24 -14.11
C ASP A 123 0.01 11.77 -12.64
N GLU A 124 0.16 12.73 -11.73
CA GLU A 124 0.24 12.46 -10.29
C GLU A 124 -1.00 11.75 -9.74
N LEU A 125 -2.18 11.93 -10.33
CA LEU A 125 -3.39 11.23 -9.88
C LEU A 125 -3.37 9.75 -10.26
N GLY A 126 -2.80 9.42 -11.42
CA GLY A 126 -2.57 8.03 -11.81
C GLY A 126 -1.57 7.33 -10.89
N PHE A 127 -0.50 8.04 -10.50
CA PHE A 127 0.41 7.53 -9.48
C PHE A 127 -0.27 7.34 -8.12
N ARG A 128 -1.06 8.32 -7.65
CA ARG A 128 -1.83 8.20 -6.41
C ARG A 128 -2.83 7.04 -6.43
N ALA A 129 -3.45 6.77 -7.58
CA ALA A 129 -4.31 5.60 -7.75
C ALA A 129 -3.54 4.28 -7.55
N ARG A 130 -2.35 4.13 -8.17
CA ARG A 130 -1.48 2.97 -7.94
C ARG A 130 -1.01 2.87 -6.48
N GLN A 131 -0.59 3.99 -5.90
CA GLN A 131 -0.14 4.07 -4.51
C GLN A 131 -1.23 3.61 -3.53
N GLN A 132 -2.50 3.99 -3.74
CA GLN A 132 -3.62 3.65 -2.87
C GLN A 132 -3.82 2.12 -2.72
N ILE A 133 -3.47 1.36 -3.76
CA ILE A 133 -3.63 -0.09 -3.86
C ILE A 133 -2.30 -0.83 -4.07
N GLU A 134 -1.16 -0.23 -3.72
CA GLU A 134 0.20 -0.74 -4.00
C GLU A 134 0.46 -2.17 -3.47
N ALA A 135 -0.10 -2.46 -2.29
CA ALA A 135 -0.06 -3.78 -1.67
C ALA A 135 -0.78 -4.84 -2.51
N TRP A 136 -1.99 -4.50 -2.97
CA TRP A 136 -2.78 -5.39 -3.80
C TRP A 136 -2.15 -5.59 -5.19
N LEU A 137 -1.66 -4.52 -5.83
CA LEU A 137 -0.97 -4.58 -7.13
C LEU A 137 0.23 -5.52 -7.07
N THR A 138 1.04 -5.41 -6.03
CA THR A 138 2.22 -6.28 -5.85
C THR A 138 1.81 -7.72 -5.58
N TRP A 139 0.79 -7.93 -4.74
CA TRP A 139 0.30 -9.25 -4.42
C TRP A 139 -0.23 -9.98 -5.66
N VAL A 140 -1.06 -9.33 -6.48
CA VAL A 140 -1.66 -9.95 -7.67
C VAL A 140 -0.66 -10.13 -8.82
N THR A 141 0.34 -9.25 -8.96
CA THR A 141 1.29 -9.31 -10.08
C THR A 141 2.56 -10.11 -9.76
N LYS A 142 3.06 -10.05 -8.52
CA LYS A 142 4.33 -10.65 -8.12
C LYS A 142 4.18 -11.87 -7.22
N GLY A 143 2.98 -12.18 -6.73
CA GLY A 143 2.74 -13.33 -5.84
C GLY A 143 3.48 -13.22 -4.50
N ARG A 144 3.73 -12.01 -4.03
CA ARG A 144 4.38 -11.72 -2.75
C ARG A 144 3.79 -10.45 -2.11
N PRO A 145 3.94 -10.23 -0.78
CA PRO A 145 3.55 -8.98 -0.16
C PRO A 145 4.34 -7.79 -0.72
N PHE A 146 3.73 -6.61 -0.71
CA PHE A 146 4.43 -5.34 -0.87
C PHE A 146 5.23 -5.04 0.40
N VAL A 147 6.54 -4.86 0.24
CA VAL A 147 7.46 -4.72 1.36
C VAL A 147 7.85 -3.26 1.53
N THR A 148 7.47 -2.70 2.68
CA THR A 148 7.94 -1.38 3.13
C THR A 148 9.04 -1.56 4.17
N TYR A 149 10.23 -1.03 3.92
CA TYR A 149 11.26 -0.95 4.96
C TYR A 149 11.24 0.42 5.64
N LYS A 150 11.04 0.41 6.96
CA LYS A 150 11.03 1.59 7.80
C LYS A 150 12.24 1.63 8.70
N ALA A 151 12.91 2.77 8.73
CA ALA A 151 13.99 3.04 9.67
C ALA A 151 13.90 4.42 10.32
N ALA A 152 14.55 4.57 11.46
CA ALA A 152 14.76 5.85 12.12
C ALA A 152 16.26 6.08 12.27
N THR A 153 16.74 7.20 11.74
CA THR A 153 18.16 7.58 11.76
C THR A 153 18.34 8.94 12.42
N THR A 154 19.54 9.16 12.93
CA THR A 154 20.07 10.50 13.17
C THR A 154 20.34 11.21 11.84
N LEU A 155 20.59 12.53 11.89
CA LEU A 155 20.88 13.36 10.73
C LEU A 155 22.15 12.91 10.00
N ASP A 156 23.14 12.40 10.73
CA ASP A 156 24.36 11.79 10.19
C ASP A 156 24.20 10.30 9.85
N GLY A 157 22.96 9.81 9.75
CA GLY A 157 22.65 8.49 9.18
C GLY A 157 22.89 7.29 10.11
N ARG A 158 22.94 7.50 11.44
CA ARG A 158 23.13 6.40 12.42
C ARG A 158 21.82 5.86 12.96
N LEU A 159 21.74 4.54 13.10
CA LEU A 159 20.60 3.79 13.64
C LEU A 159 20.63 3.62 15.17
N THR A 160 21.69 4.07 15.83
CA THR A 160 21.77 4.11 17.30
C THR A 160 22.19 5.48 17.78
N LEU A 161 21.76 5.83 18.99
CA LEU A 161 22.16 7.04 19.70
C LEU A 161 22.55 6.68 21.13
N PRO A 162 23.85 6.75 21.50
CA PRO A 162 24.31 6.42 22.85
C PRO A 162 23.53 7.17 23.94
N GLY A 163 23.17 6.46 25.01
CA GLY A 163 22.43 7.04 26.13
C GLY A 163 20.94 7.34 25.86
N SER A 164 20.44 7.07 24.66
CA SER A 164 19.02 7.22 24.34
C SER A 164 18.43 5.92 23.82
N ARG A 165 17.23 5.59 24.31
CA ARG A 165 16.42 4.52 23.74
C ARG A 165 15.83 4.90 22.38
N TRP A 166 15.55 6.19 22.16
CA TRP A 166 14.81 6.67 20.99
C TRP A 166 15.59 7.69 20.19
N ILE A 167 15.70 7.44 18.89
CA ILE A 167 16.22 8.40 17.92
C ILE A 167 15.11 9.35 17.50
N SER A 168 14.00 8.83 16.99
CA SER A 168 12.87 9.61 16.53
C SER A 168 12.02 10.20 17.65
N SER A 169 11.31 11.28 17.32
CA SER A 169 10.28 11.94 18.11
C SER A 169 9.09 11.04 18.45
N GLU A 170 8.22 11.50 19.34
CA GLU A 170 7.02 10.76 19.74
C GLU A 170 6.01 10.66 18.62
N GLU A 171 5.84 11.74 17.86
CA GLU A 171 4.97 11.83 16.68
C GLU A 171 5.38 10.80 15.62
N SER A 172 6.67 10.67 15.36
CA SER A 172 7.21 9.64 14.46
C SER A 172 6.95 8.22 14.97
N ARG A 173 7.09 7.97 16.28
CA ARG A 173 6.76 6.65 16.87
C ARG A 173 5.26 6.35 16.80
N ARG A 174 4.40 7.37 16.99
CA ARG A 174 2.96 7.25 16.82
C ARG A 174 2.60 6.91 15.37
N LEU A 175 3.23 7.57 14.39
CA LEU A 175 3.05 7.24 12.98
C LEU A 175 3.50 5.80 12.65
N VAL A 176 4.59 5.31 13.26
CA VAL A 176 4.95 3.89 13.13
C VAL A 176 3.84 2.97 13.64
N HIS A 177 3.13 3.33 14.71
CA HIS A 177 1.98 2.55 15.16
C HIS A 177 0.82 2.57 14.17
N GLU A 178 0.57 3.70 13.48
CA GLU A 178 -0.41 3.77 12.39
C GLU A 178 0.01 2.90 11.20
N LEU A 179 1.29 2.92 10.82
CA LEU A 179 1.84 2.03 9.78
C LEU A 179 1.65 0.56 10.15
N ARG A 180 1.88 0.18 11.42
CA ARG A 180 1.60 -1.19 11.89
C ARG A 180 0.12 -1.54 11.79
N ALA A 181 -0.77 -0.62 12.15
CA ALA A 181 -2.22 -0.84 12.09
C ALA A 181 -2.72 -1.01 10.65
N ALA A 182 -2.05 -0.35 9.69
CA ALA A 182 -2.35 -0.44 8.27
C ALA A 182 -1.67 -1.61 7.53
N SER A 183 -0.78 -2.36 8.20
CA SER A 183 -0.04 -3.47 7.59
C SER A 183 -0.64 -4.82 7.97
N ASP A 184 -0.64 -5.78 7.04
CA ASP A 184 -1.07 -7.15 7.32
C ASP A 184 -0.10 -7.89 8.24
N ALA A 185 1.20 -7.63 8.04
CA ALA A 185 2.28 -8.18 8.84
C ALA A 185 3.38 -7.14 9.13
N VAL A 186 4.02 -7.28 10.27
CA VAL A 186 5.19 -6.51 10.71
C VAL A 186 6.30 -7.49 11.05
N ALA A 187 7.51 -7.21 10.59
CA ALA A 187 8.63 -8.10 10.78
C ALA A 187 9.91 -7.41 11.25
N VAL A 188 10.69 -8.16 12.02
CA VAL A 188 12.07 -7.82 12.39
C VAL A 188 12.99 -9.01 12.16
N GLY A 189 14.30 -8.78 12.22
CA GLY A 189 15.28 -9.85 12.18
C GLY A 189 15.50 -10.46 13.56
N MET A 190 16.02 -11.69 13.60
CA MET A 190 16.37 -12.39 14.85
C MET A 190 17.28 -11.55 15.78
N GLY A 191 18.19 -10.74 15.23
CA GLY A 191 19.03 -9.83 16.02
C GLY A 191 18.22 -8.81 16.82
N THR A 192 17.25 -8.14 16.18
CA THR A 192 16.32 -7.22 16.84
C THR A 192 15.42 -7.95 17.84
N ALA A 193 14.93 -9.15 17.51
CA ALA A 193 14.14 -9.96 18.43
C ALA A 193 14.91 -10.28 19.73
N ARG A 194 16.22 -10.58 19.62
CA ARG A 194 17.12 -10.85 20.76
C ARG A 194 17.42 -9.61 21.57
N ALA A 195 17.75 -8.49 20.91
CA ALA A 195 18.17 -7.25 21.56
C ALA A 195 17.00 -6.52 22.23
N ASP A 196 15.89 -6.35 21.49
CA ASP A 196 14.84 -5.40 21.86
C ASP A 196 13.56 -6.08 22.36
N ARG A 197 13.40 -7.39 22.11
CA ARG A 197 12.20 -8.18 22.42
C ARG A 197 10.89 -7.44 22.08
N PRO A 198 10.74 -6.94 20.85
CA PRO A 198 9.66 -6.01 20.52
C PRO A 198 8.31 -6.75 20.49
N ALA A 199 7.27 -6.08 20.99
CA ALA A 199 5.90 -6.61 20.89
C ALA A 199 5.32 -6.54 19.47
N LEU A 200 5.84 -5.64 18.62
CA LEU A 200 5.40 -5.39 17.22
C LEU A 200 3.90 -5.12 17.02
N THR A 201 3.18 -4.78 18.08
CA THR A 201 1.77 -4.40 18.01
C THR A 201 1.57 -2.93 17.59
N ALA A 202 0.43 -2.65 16.98
CA ALA A 202 -0.14 -1.31 16.87
C ALA A 202 -0.76 -0.93 18.23
N ARG A 203 -0.36 0.20 18.80
CA ARG A 203 -0.77 0.65 20.14
C ARG A 203 -1.08 2.13 20.09
N ASP A 204 -2.01 2.56 20.93
CA ASP A 204 -2.38 3.97 21.08
C ASP A 204 -2.86 4.62 19.76
N VAL A 205 -3.36 3.80 18.84
CA VAL A 205 -3.94 4.16 17.54
C VAL A 205 -5.13 3.25 17.22
N GLY A 206 -6.03 3.68 16.35
CA GLY A 206 -7.12 2.83 15.86
C GLY A 206 -6.58 1.68 15.00
N ALA A 207 -6.80 0.44 15.44
CA ALA A 207 -6.42 -0.76 14.69
C ALA A 207 -7.60 -1.74 14.67
N ALA A 208 -8.22 -1.93 13.50
CA ALA A 208 -9.30 -2.90 13.31
C ALA A 208 -8.82 -4.34 13.55
N ARG A 209 -7.55 -4.62 13.21
CA ARG A 209 -6.86 -5.89 13.44
C ARG A 209 -5.40 -5.61 13.79
N GLN A 210 -4.80 -6.43 14.65
CA GLN A 210 -3.36 -6.40 14.87
C GLN A 210 -2.62 -7.08 13.70
N PRO A 211 -1.46 -6.54 13.27
CA PRO A 211 -0.66 -7.20 12.25
C PRO A 211 -0.17 -8.56 12.74
N ARG A 212 0.08 -9.50 11.82
CA ARG A 212 0.92 -10.66 12.14
C ARG A 212 2.33 -10.18 12.47
N ARG A 213 2.95 -10.82 13.46
CA ARG A 213 4.19 -10.34 14.06
C ARG A 213 5.26 -11.38 13.82
N LEU A 214 6.15 -11.08 12.89
CA LEU A 214 7.09 -12.05 12.31
C LEU A 214 8.53 -11.76 12.75
N VAL A 215 9.33 -12.82 12.84
CA VAL A 215 10.78 -12.75 13.00
C VAL A 215 11.44 -13.55 11.90
N PHE A 216 12.19 -12.88 11.04
CA PHE A 216 13.02 -13.55 10.05
C PHE A 216 14.36 -13.95 10.65
N GLY A 217 14.74 -15.21 10.48
CA GLY A 217 16.06 -15.72 10.86
C GLY A 217 16.03 -17.18 11.28
N ALA A 218 17.13 -17.62 11.88
CA ALA A 218 17.32 -19.00 12.31
C ALA A 218 17.47 -19.14 13.82
N GLY A 219 17.19 -20.35 14.32
CA GLY A 219 17.32 -20.72 15.72
C GLY A 219 16.10 -20.36 16.58
N PRO A 220 16.11 -20.75 17.87
CA PRO A 220 14.97 -20.54 18.74
C PRO A 220 14.77 -19.06 19.05
N LEU A 221 13.51 -18.65 19.11
CA LEU A 221 13.12 -17.35 19.62
C LEU A 221 13.54 -17.20 21.09
N PRO A 222 13.90 -15.98 21.54
CA PRO A 222 14.19 -15.74 22.95
C PRO A 222 12.97 -16.05 23.84
N ALA A 223 13.20 -16.58 25.04
CA ALA A 223 12.11 -16.94 25.96
C ALA A 223 11.14 -15.76 26.21
N GLY A 224 9.84 -15.98 26.07
CA GLY A 224 8.83 -14.91 26.25
C GLY A 224 8.70 -13.93 25.08
N VAL A 225 9.34 -14.20 23.94
CA VAL A 225 9.05 -13.51 22.66
C VAL A 225 7.95 -14.27 21.94
N GLU A 226 6.76 -13.69 21.89
CA GLU A 226 5.58 -14.26 21.21
C GLU A 226 5.46 -13.75 19.78
N LEU A 227 6.44 -14.11 18.95
CA LEU A 227 6.48 -13.78 17.53
C LEU A 227 6.51 -15.06 16.69
N GLU A 228 6.05 -14.98 15.46
CA GLU A 228 6.10 -16.11 14.51
C GLU A 228 7.48 -16.17 13.86
N LEU A 229 8.17 -17.31 13.97
CA LEU A 229 9.48 -17.50 13.33
C LEU A 229 9.30 -17.83 11.85
N VAL A 230 10.03 -17.10 11.00
CA VAL A 230 10.13 -17.30 9.56
C VAL A 230 11.58 -17.64 9.24
N SER A 231 11.85 -18.90 8.88
CA SER A 231 13.21 -19.45 8.79
C SER A 231 13.58 -20.07 7.45
N GLY A 232 12.63 -20.21 6.52
CA GLY A 232 12.90 -20.73 5.18
C GLY A 232 13.55 -19.71 4.24
N PRO A 233 13.79 -20.11 2.97
CA PRO A 233 14.28 -19.21 1.93
C PRO A 233 13.35 -18.00 1.75
N LEU A 234 13.93 -16.80 1.68
CA LEU A 234 13.17 -15.54 1.71
C LEU A 234 12.04 -15.49 0.69
N GLU A 235 12.30 -15.85 -0.56
CA GLU A 235 11.28 -15.81 -1.62
C GLU A 235 10.14 -16.80 -1.37
N GLU A 236 10.45 -18.01 -0.88
CA GLU A 236 9.45 -19.03 -0.58
C GLU A 236 8.56 -18.59 0.59
N GLU A 237 9.16 -17.99 1.61
CA GLU A 237 8.42 -17.46 2.76
C GLU A 237 7.54 -16.27 2.37
N LEU A 238 8.00 -15.40 1.48
CA LEU A 238 7.18 -14.30 0.96
C LEU A 238 6.00 -14.83 0.12
N ARG A 239 6.20 -15.85 -0.72
CA ARG A 239 5.10 -16.51 -1.45
C ARG A 239 4.11 -17.16 -0.48
N ARG A 240 4.59 -17.92 0.50
CA ARG A 240 3.74 -18.52 1.54
C ARG A 240 2.90 -17.48 2.27
N LEU A 241 3.50 -16.35 2.68
CA LEU A 241 2.77 -15.27 3.32
C LEU A 241 1.69 -14.68 2.38
N ALA A 242 1.99 -14.51 1.09
CA ALA A 242 1.00 -14.08 0.10
C ALA A 242 -0.15 -15.09 -0.07
N ASP A 243 0.14 -16.39 -0.11
CA ASP A 243 -0.86 -17.47 -0.19
C ASP A 243 -1.76 -17.48 1.06
N GLU A 244 -1.21 -17.09 2.22
CA GLU A 244 -1.95 -16.88 3.47
C GLU A 244 -2.71 -15.55 3.53
N GLY A 245 -2.70 -14.76 2.44
CA GLY A 245 -3.46 -13.52 2.28
C GLY A 245 -2.76 -12.26 2.77
N ILE A 246 -1.46 -12.31 3.09
CA ILE A 246 -0.66 -11.13 3.46
C ILE A 246 -0.31 -10.35 2.20
N GLN A 247 -0.89 -9.16 2.04
CA GLN A 247 -0.62 -8.28 0.90
C GLN A 247 0.45 -7.24 1.22
N SER A 248 0.61 -6.88 2.50
CA SER A 248 1.55 -5.85 2.96
C SER A 248 2.45 -6.34 4.10
N LEU A 249 3.74 -6.02 4.00
CA LEU A 249 4.76 -6.36 4.99
C LEU A 249 5.57 -5.12 5.38
N LEU A 250 5.48 -4.72 6.65
CA LEU A 250 6.31 -3.64 7.22
C LEU A 250 7.54 -4.23 7.90
N LEU A 251 8.73 -3.89 7.40
CA LEU A 251 10.00 -4.25 8.02
C LEU A 251 10.45 -3.14 8.97
N GLU A 252 10.72 -3.49 10.23
CA GLU A 252 11.29 -2.61 11.25
C GLU A 252 12.64 -3.13 11.78
N GLY A 253 13.27 -4.03 11.02
CA GLY A 253 14.47 -4.73 11.44
C GLY A 253 15.77 -3.94 11.28
N GLY A 254 16.80 -4.41 11.98
CA GLY A 254 18.17 -3.90 11.86
C GLY A 254 18.81 -4.15 10.48
N PRO A 255 20.05 -3.65 10.28
CA PRO A 255 20.69 -3.56 8.96
C PRO A 255 20.89 -4.90 8.26
N THR A 256 21.05 -6.01 9.00
CA THR A 256 21.20 -7.35 8.40
C THR A 256 19.93 -7.80 7.67
N LEU A 257 18.75 -7.59 8.28
CA LEU A 257 17.48 -7.93 7.62
C LEU A 257 17.26 -7.03 6.40
N ALA A 258 17.48 -5.73 6.59
CA ALA A 258 17.34 -4.73 5.54
C ALA A 258 18.22 -5.06 4.33
N ARG A 259 19.49 -5.41 4.55
CA ARG A 259 20.42 -5.84 3.51
C ARG A 259 19.93 -7.10 2.79
N SER A 260 19.47 -8.12 3.52
CA SER A 260 18.98 -9.35 2.90
C SER A 260 17.78 -9.11 1.98
N PHE A 261 16.83 -8.27 2.38
CA PHE A 261 15.67 -7.93 1.56
C PHE A 261 16.04 -7.01 0.38
N LEU A 262 16.98 -6.08 0.59
CA LEU A 262 17.47 -5.20 -0.46
C LEU A 262 18.22 -5.97 -1.54
N GLN A 263 19.14 -6.87 -1.16
CA GLN A 263 19.90 -7.71 -2.09
C GLN A 263 19.01 -8.67 -2.88
N ALA A 264 17.90 -9.12 -2.29
CA ALA A 264 16.90 -9.92 -2.99
C ALA A 264 15.98 -9.08 -3.90
N GLY A 265 16.12 -7.74 -3.92
CA GLY A 265 15.30 -6.85 -4.75
C GLY A 265 13.83 -6.79 -4.35
N VAL A 266 13.49 -7.19 -3.12
CA VAL A 266 12.09 -7.33 -2.67
C VAL A 266 11.58 -6.17 -1.82
N ILE A 267 12.42 -5.21 -1.43
CA ILE A 267 11.95 -3.96 -0.82
C ILE A 267 11.32 -3.11 -1.93
N ASP A 268 10.06 -2.74 -1.77
CA ASP A 268 9.35 -1.89 -2.74
C ASP A 268 9.43 -0.40 -2.35
N LYS A 269 9.33 -0.11 -1.05
CA LYS A 269 9.23 1.25 -0.50
C LYS A 269 10.11 1.46 0.73
N LEU A 270 10.73 2.62 0.82
CA LEU A 270 11.50 3.08 1.98
C LEU A 270 10.77 4.20 2.71
N LEU A 271 10.77 4.10 4.04
CA LEU A 271 10.33 5.15 4.96
C LEU A 271 11.47 5.44 5.95
N VAL A 272 12.14 6.58 5.80
CA VAL A 272 13.28 6.95 6.65
C VAL A 272 12.93 8.18 7.49
N PHE A 273 12.78 7.96 8.80
CA PHE A 273 12.60 9.03 9.78
C PHE A 273 13.97 9.59 10.17
N VAL A 274 14.26 10.83 9.79
CA VAL A 274 15.50 11.53 10.09
C VAL A 274 15.28 12.49 11.26
N ALA A 275 15.86 12.16 12.41
CA ALA A 275 15.81 13.01 13.60
C ALA A 275 16.91 14.09 13.55
N PRO A 276 16.67 15.30 14.11
CA PRO A 276 17.63 16.41 14.16
C PRO A 276 18.68 16.18 15.27
N LYS A 277 19.37 15.04 15.19
CA LYS A 277 20.35 14.57 16.18
C LYS A 277 21.60 14.10 15.44
N LEU A 278 22.77 14.23 16.05
CA LEU A 278 24.04 13.73 15.52
C LEU A 278 24.62 12.70 16.50
N SER A 279 24.90 11.48 16.03
CA SER A 279 25.45 10.42 16.88
C SER A 279 26.96 10.25 16.70
N GLY A 280 27.49 10.56 15.52
CA GLY A 280 28.91 10.46 15.16
C GLY A 280 29.37 9.02 14.86
N ALA A 281 28.92 8.05 15.65
CA ALA A 281 29.26 6.65 15.54
C ALA A 281 28.04 5.73 15.60
N GLY A 282 28.21 4.48 15.19
CA GLY A 282 27.17 3.45 15.19
C GLY A 282 26.81 2.94 13.80
N PRO A 283 25.94 1.92 13.73
CA PRO A 283 25.55 1.31 12.47
C PRO A 283 24.76 2.29 11.60
N THR A 284 24.94 2.18 10.28
CA THR A 284 24.17 2.90 9.26
C THR A 284 22.99 2.06 8.78
N LEU A 285 22.07 2.70 8.03
CA LEU A 285 20.89 2.06 7.44
C LEU A 285 21.25 0.85 6.57
N PHE A 286 22.17 1.06 5.64
CA PHE A 286 22.79 0.03 4.82
C PHE A 286 24.31 0.17 4.96
N ALA A 287 24.97 -0.94 5.29
CA ALA A 287 26.43 -1.01 5.27
C ALA A 287 26.84 -1.75 4.00
N GLU A 288 27.70 -1.13 3.20
CA GLU A 288 28.31 -1.72 1.99
C GLU A 288 27.27 -2.24 1.00
N LEU A 289 26.68 -1.32 0.22
CA LEU A 289 25.87 -1.69 -0.93
C LEU A 289 26.77 -2.18 -2.07
N ASP A 290 26.34 -3.25 -2.75
CA ASP A 290 27.04 -3.80 -3.90
C ASP A 290 27.02 -2.80 -5.08
N GLU A 291 25.93 -2.05 -5.21
CA GLU A 291 25.75 -0.97 -6.19
C GLU A 291 24.96 0.21 -5.59
N PRO A 292 25.15 1.44 -6.09
CA PRO A 292 24.30 2.57 -5.71
C PRO A 292 22.84 2.32 -6.10
N VAL A 293 21.93 2.70 -5.20
CA VAL A 293 20.49 2.54 -5.42
C VAL A 293 19.81 3.90 -5.49
N GLU A 294 19.11 4.16 -6.59
CA GLU A 294 18.35 5.39 -6.79
C GLU A 294 16.89 5.21 -6.38
N LEU A 295 16.39 6.11 -5.54
CA LEU A 295 14.99 6.13 -5.14
C LEU A 295 14.17 6.98 -6.11
N ARG A 296 13.00 6.48 -6.48
CA ARG A 296 12.02 7.20 -7.29
C ARG A 296 10.96 7.81 -6.37
N ARG A 297 10.25 8.83 -6.88
CA ARG A 297 9.12 9.47 -6.19
C ARG A 297 9.49 9.89 -4.75
N LEU A 298 10.65 10.54 -4.61
CA LEU A 298 11.15 10.96 -3.31
C LEU A 298 10.29 12.11 -2.77
N GLU A 299 9.72 11.89 -1.59
CA GLU A 299 8.94 12.89 -0.86
C GLU A 299 9.56 13.13 0.53
N ALA A 300 9.45 14.37 1.01
CA ALA A 300 9.89 14.75 2.34
C ALA A 300 8.77 15.50 3.05
N ARG A 301 8.48 15.13 4.30
CA ARG A 301 7.54 15.88 5.16
C ARG A 301 7.98 15.90 6.61
N SER A 302 7.65 16.97 7.33
CA SER A 302 7.88 17.05 8.77
C SER A 302 6.95 16.11 9.54
N VAL A 303 7.47 15.49 10.60
CA VAL A 303 6.72 14.67 11.57
C VAL A 303 7.22 15.02 12.97
N GLY A 304 6.48 15.87 13.68
CA GLY A 304 6.98 16.48 14.91
C GLY A 304 8.30 17.22 14.65
N ALA A 305 9.34 16.84 15.38
CA ALA A 305 10.69 17.39 15.20
C ALA A 305 11.53 16.68 14.11
N ASP A 306 11.06 15.55 13.58
CA ASP A 306 11.78 14.77 12.56
C ASP A 306 11.32 15.13 11.13
N VAL A 307 12.06 14.61 10.15
CA VAL A 307 11.63 14.58 8.73
C VAL A 307 11.42 13.12 8.32
N LEU A 308 10.28 12.81 7.72
CA LEU A 308 10.05 11.53 7.05
C LEU A 308 10.38 11.68 5.57
N LEU A 309 11.33 10.87 5.10
CA LEU A 309 11.61 10.65 3.69
C LEU A 309 10.89 9.38 3.22
N THR A 310 10.13 9.48 2.13
CA THR A 310 9.47 8.36 1.46
C THR A 310 10.04 8.21 0.06
N GLY A 311 10.38 7.00 -0.37
CA GLY A 311 10.82 6.75 -1.73
C GLY A 311 10.56 5.31 -2.17
N TYR A 312 10.45 5.10 -3.47
CA TYR A 312 10.22 3.80 -4.09
C TYR A 312 11.48 3.24 -4.71
N LEU A 313 11.72 1.96 -4.46
CA LEU A 313 12.71 1.13 -5.15
C LEU A 313 12.06 0.43 -6.33
N ASN A 314 10.85 -0.08 -6.12
CA ASN A 314 10.00 -0.66 -7.12
C ASN A 314 8.67 0.08 -7.11
N GLU A 315 8.38 0.87 -8.14
CA GLU A 315 7.07 1.52 -8.25
C GLU A 315 5.97 0.46 -8.41
N PRO A 316 4.82 0.64 -7.73
CA PRO A 316 3.65 -0.21 -7.91
C PRO A 316 2.97 0.02 -9.27
#